data_AF-A0A022KXA8-F1
#
_entry.id   AF-A0A022KXA8-F1
#
_cell.length_a   1.000
_cell.length_b   1.000
_cell.length_c   1.000
_cell.angle_alpha   90.00
_cell.angle_beta   90.00
_cell.angle_gamma   90.00
#
_symmetry.space_group_name_H-M   'P 1'
#
loop_
_entity.id
_entity.type
_entity.pdbx_description
1 polymer ?
#
loop_
_entity_poly.entity_id
_entity_poly.type
_entity_poly.pdbx_seq_one_letter_code
_entity_poly.pdbx_strand_id
1 'polypeptide(L)'
;MSSSSIFDPGSALPGPLASRRTRMLIAAGVSGALTLIEPRDLGPWQRAAYRTAVSVGSGLLGADLAREDEPIMDPARDGLLMGGLTMGLMDLTEHVDGKIVDILEGVGVPRPRLAMAVVNAASAALLYAKTPVGDGWLAASDAFEEPEPQDLPEPVRELIGLLLAAPEGGEELPGAPTLREQLAGVRTQDLGYPSSDVLLIVEDAEHLVVPHQQTWPATGSFEREGITYRLELQIGDGVLSMLSVMVDDETFADEAGVVDDEQLEAVIESLSSPDFRWPRPAEITVQTESEQAV
;
A
#
# COMPACT_ATOMS: atom_id res chain seq x y z
N MET A 1 -11.77 -41.59 -58.05
CA MET A 1 -13.22 -41.45 -57.81
C MET A 1 -13.49 -41.76 -56.35
N SER A 2 -14.11 -40.79 -55.66
CA SER A 2 -14.86 -40.82 -54.37
C SER A 2 -14.14 -41.35 -53.13
N SER A 3 -13.76 -40.50 -52.16
CA SER A 3 -14.59 -39.80 -51.15
C SER A 3 -15.10 -40.72 -50.04
N SER A 4 -14.64 -40.47 -48.81
CA SER A 4 -15.43 -40.42 -47.57
C SER A 4 -14.57 -39.87 -46.42
N SER A 5 -14.45 -38.55 -46.35
CA SER A 5 -14.02 -37.84 -45.14
C SER A 5 -15.20 -37.83 -44.15
N ILE A 6 -15.06 -38.49 -43.01
CA ILE A 6 -15.90 -38.23 -41.84
C ILE A 6 -15.17 -37.17 -41.02
N PHE A 7 -15.68 -35.97 -41.15
CA PHE A 7 -15.42 -34.82 -40.30
C PHE A 7 -16.15 -35.10 -38.98
N ASP A 8 -15.43 -35.12 -37.86
CA ASP A 8 -16.02 -35.09 -36.52
C ASP A 8 -15.87 -33.65 -35.97
N PRO A 9 -16.93 -32.82 -35.98
CA PRO A 9 -16.93 -31.51 -35.38
C PRO A 9 -17.49 -31.63 -33.95
N GLY A 10 -16.64 -31.96 -32.97
CA GLY A 10 -17.22 -32.32 -31.67
C GLY A 10 -16.32 -32.43 -30.46
N SER A 11 -15.09 -31.91 -30.46
CA SER A 11 -14.33 -31.74 -29.21
C SER A 11 -13.87 -30.28 -29.11
N ALA A 12 -14.83 -29.42 -28.77
CA ALA A 12 -14.53 -28.13 -28.19
C ALA A 12 -13.78 -28.38 -26.88
N LEU A 13 -12.45 -28.41 -26.95
CA LEU A 13 -11.61 -28.15 -25.78
C LEU A 13 -12.15 -26.85 -25.16
N PRO A 14 -12.44 -26.82 -23.84
CA PRO A 14 -12.92 -25.61 -23.21
C PRO A 14 -11.86 -24.54 -23.44
N GLY A 15 -12.19 -23.53 -24.25
CA GLY A 15 -11.27 -22.45 -24.57
C GLY A 15 -10.81 -21.73 -23.29
N PRO A 16 -9.72 -20.95 -23.36
CA PRO A 16 -9.17 -20.21 -22.21
C PRO A 16 -10.17 -19.28 -21.50
N LEU A 17 -11.30 -18.94 -22.15
CA LEU A 17 -12.39 -18.16 -21.57
C LEU A 17 -13.33 -18.98 -20.66
N ALA A 18 -13.50 -20.29 -20.92
CA ALA A 18 -14.34 -21.18 -20.12
C ALA A 18 -13.66 -21.55 -18.79
N SER A 19 -12.34 -21.72 -18.81
CA SER A 19 -11.54 -21.93 -17.59
C SER A 19 -11.54 -20.68 -16.69
N ARG A 20 -11.45 -19.48 -17.26
CA ARG A 20 -11.47 -18.21 -16.51
C ARG A 20 -12.78 -17.99 -15.75
N ARG A 21 -13.94 -18.13 -16.41
CA ARG A 21 -15.24 -18.00 -15.74
C ARG A 21 -15.42 -19.03 -14.63
N THR A 22 -14.89 -20.23 -14.83
CA THR A 22 -14.94 -21.30 -13.82
C THR A 22 -14.07 -20.95 -12.61
N ARG A 23 -12.84 -20.45 -12.82
CA ARG A 23 -11.95 -19.98 -11.74
C ARG A 23 -12.54 -18.79 -10.98
N MET A 24 -13.10 -17.82 -11.69
CA MET A 24 -13.82 -16.67 -11.11
C MET A 24 -14.97 -17.11 -10.21
N LEU A 25 -15.82 -18.04 -10.68
CA LEU A 25 -16.94 -18.55 -9.89
C LEU A 25 -16.47 -19.34 -8.66
N ILE A 26 -15.37 -20.10 -8.79
CA ILE A 26 -14.77 -20.83 -7.67
C ILE A 26 -14.18 -19.84 -6.66
N ALA A 27 -13.41 -18.84 -7.09
CA ALA A 27 -12.80 -17.85 -6.21
C ALA A 27 -13.85 -17.02 -5.48
N ALA A 28 -14.86 -16.49 -6.19
CA ALA A 28 -15.96 -15.75 -5.57
C ALA A 28 -16.79 -16.63 -4.62
N GLY A 29 -17.03 -17.89 -5.00
CA GLY A 29 -17.74 -18.86 -4.16
C GLY A 29 -16.98 -19.23 -2.89
N VAL A 30 -15.67 -19.49 -2.99
CA VAL A 30 -14.80 -19.79 -1.85
C VAL A 30 -14.69 -18.58 -0.93
N SER A 31 -14.46 -17.38 -1.48
CA SER A 31 -14.37 -16.16 -0.69
C SER A 31 -15.66 -15.87 0.07
N GLY A 32 -16.81 -15.95 -0.60
CA GLY A 32 -18.12 -15.81 0.06
C GLY A 32 -18.40 -16.89 1.10
N ALA A 33 -18.06 -18.15 0.82
CA ALA A 33 -18.25 -19.24 1.76
C ALA A 33 -17.38 -19.10 3.02
N LEU A 34 -16.15 -18.61 2.88
CA LEU A 34 -15.27 -18.32 4.01
C LEU A 34 -15.84 -17.20 4.89
N THR A 35 -16.41 -16.15 4.29
CA THR A 35 -17.03 -15.03 5.04
C THR A 35 -18.29 -15.45 5.82
N LEU A 36 -18.94 -16.56 5.45
CA LEU A 36 -20.07 -17.10 6.21
C LEU A 36 -19.64 -17.76 7.53
N ILE A 37 -18.36 -18.10 7.69
CA ILE A 37 -17.82 -18.69 8.91
C ILE A 37 -17.59 -17.56 9.92
N GLU A 38 -18.13 -17.71 11.13
CA GLU A 38 -17.85 -16.83 12.28
C GLU A 38 -16.70 -17.43 13.10
N PRO A 39 -15.47 -16.89 13.04
CA PRO A 39 -14.32 -17.50 13.71
C PRO A 39 -14.43 -17.50 15.24
N ARG A 40 -15.22 -16.58 15.81
CA ARG A 40 -15.44 -16.47 17.27
C ARG A 40 -16.23 -17.64 17.83
N ASP A 41 -17.06 -18.28 17.00
CA ASP A 41 -17.88 -19.43 17.39
C ASP A 41 -17.13 -20.77 17.27
N LEU A 42 -15.91 -20.76 16.71
CA LEU A 42 -15.10 -21.96 16.52
C LEU A 42 -14.36 -22.34 17.80
N GLY A 43 -14.35 -23.65 18.11
CA GLY A 43 -13.46 -24.17 19.16
C GLY A 43 -11.97 -24.03 18.78
N PRO A 44 -11.04 -24.16 19.74
CA PRO A 44 -9.61 -23.90 19.50
C PRO A 44 -9.01 -24.67 18.32
N TRP A 45 -9.40 -25.95 18.17
CA TRP A 45 -8.94 -26.81 17.08
C TRP A 45 -9.56 -26.45 15.72
N GLN A 46 -10.84 -26.06 15.71
CA GLN A 46 -11.53 -25.64 14.50
C GLN A 46 -10.99 -24.30 14.01
N ARG A 47 -10.70 -23.38 14.94
CA ARG A 47 -10.07 -22.10 14.65
C ARG A 47 -8.68 -22.33 14.06
N ALA A 48 -7.83 -23.15 14.69
CA ALA A 48 -6.51 -23.48 14.15
C ALA A 48 -6.57 -24.09 12.73
N ALA A 49 -7.52 -25.00 12.47
CA ALA A 49 -7.75 -25.58 11.16
C ALA A 49 -8.20 -24.53 10.12
N TYR A 50 -9.12 -23.65 10.51
CA TYR A 50 -9.56 -22.52 9.69
C TYR A 50 -8.39 -21.60 9.33
N ARG A 51 -7.59 -21.17 10.32
CA ARG A 51 -6.43 -20.29 10.10
C ARG A 51 -5.42 -20.90 9.14
N THR A 52 -5.13 -22.18 9.32
CA THR A 52 -4.22 -22.94 8.46
C THR A 52 -4.78 -23.03 7.04
N ALA A 53 -6.06 -23.33 6.88
CA ALA A 53 -6.69 -23.44 5.56
C ALA A 53 -6.68 -22.11 4.80
N VAL A 54 -6.99 -21.00 5.47
CA VAL A 54 -6.95 -19.66 4.88
C VAL A 54 -5.51 -19.27 4.53
N SER A 55 -4.54 -19.48 5.42
CA SER A 55 -3.12 -19.19 5.15
C SER A 55 -2.58 -19.98 3.96
N VAL A 56 -2.87 -21.29 3.89
CA VAL A 56 -2.48 -22.13 2.74
C VAL A 56 -3.18 -21.66 1.47
N GLY A 57 -4.47 -21.32 1.55
CA GLY A 57 -5.22 -20.77 0.42
C GLY A 57 -4.61 -19.48 -0.12
N SER A 58 -4.30 -18.52 0.76
CA SER A 58 -3.64 -17.27 0.41
C SER A 58 -2.26 -17.50 -0.20
N GLY A 59 -1.47 -18.43 0.34
CA GLY A 59 -0.16 -18.74 -0.21
C GLY A 59 -0.22 -19.39 -1.61
N LEU A 60 -1.20 -20.26 -1.85
CA LEU A 60 -1.44 -20.83 -3.18
C LEU A 60 -1.88 -19.76 -4.18
N LEU A 61 -2.74 -18.83 -3.77
CA LEU A 61 -3.16 -17.71 -4.62
C LEU A 61 -1.98 -16.77 -4.91
N GLY A 62 -1.17 -16.42 -3.91
CA GLY A 62 0.03 -15.61 -4.11
C GLY A 62 1.03 -16.27 -5.07
N ALA A 63 1.21 -17.59 -4.96
CA ALA A 63 2.04 -18.35 -5.89
C ALA A 63 1.47 -18.45 -7.31
N ASP A 64 0.15 -18.39 -7.47
CA ASP A 64 -0.50 -18.42 -8.78
C ASP A 64 -0.39 -17.04 -9.44
N LEU A 65 -0.66 -15.97 -8.69
CA LEU A 65 -0.51 -14.58 -9.14
C LEU A 65 0.94 -14.28 -9.55
N ALA A 66 1.93 -14.68 -8.75
CA ALA A 66 3.35 -14.50 -9.07
C ALA A 66 3.84 -15.34 -10.29
N ARG A 67 3.00 -16.23 -10.85
CA ARG A 67 3.28 -16.88 -12.14
C ARG A 67 2.70 -16.12 -13.33
N GLU A 68 1.64 -15.37 -13.09
CA GLU A 68 0.98 -14.55 -14.11
C GLU A 68 1.62 -13.16 -14.20
N ASP A 69 2.06 -12.61 -13.07
CA ASP A 69 2.80 -11.35 -12.91
C ASP A 69 4.29 -11.63 -12.59
N GLU A 70 5.22 -10.76 -12.98
CA GLU A 70 6.66 -10.96 -12.76
C GLU A 70 6.97 -11.17 -11.26
N PRO A 71 7.52 -12.34 -10.85
CA PRO A 71 7.68 -12.67 -9.43
C PRO A 71 8.73 -11.78 -8.76
N ILE A 72 8.50 -11.40 -7.49
CA ILE A 72 9.43 -10.60 -6.70
C ILE A 72 10.68 -11.41 -6.35
N MET A 73 10.49 -12.68 -5.96
CA MET A 73 11.59 -13.63 -5.76
C MET A 73 11.44 -14.83 -6.69
N ASP A 74 10.45 -15.67 -6.39
CA ASP A 74 9.98 -16.78 -7.20
C ASP A 74 8.58 -17.17 -6.70
N PRO A 75 7.73 -17.77 -7.55
CA PRO A 75 6.34 -18.00 -7.16
C PRO A 75 6.14 -18.86 -5.91
N ALA A 76 7.07 -19.78 -5.61
CA ALA A 76 6.95 -20.61 -4.41
C ALA A 76 7.30 -19.83 -3.14
N ARG A 77 8.33 -18.96 -3.20
CA ARG A 77 8.70 -18.09 -2.08
C ARG A 77 7.68 -17.00 -1.85
N ASP A 78 7.17 -16.37 -2.91
CA ASP A 78 6.17 -15.32 -2.83
C ASP A 78 4.87 -15.88 -2.23
N GLY A 79 4.46 -17.09 -2.64
CA GLY A 79 3.36 -17.81 -2.01
C GLY A 79 3.59 -18.14 -0.53
N LEU A 80 4.80 -18.57 -0.16
CA LEU A 80 5.12 -18.85 1.24
C LEU A 80 5.08 -17.57 2.10
N LEU A 81 5.60 -16.45 1.59
CA LEU A 81 5.55 -15.14 2.24
C LEU A 81 4.10 -14.69 2.44
N MET A 82 3.27 -14.77 1.39
CA MET A 82 1.85 -14.40 1.48
C MET A 82 1.07 -15.27 2.47
N GLY A 83 1.33 -16.59 2.47
CA GLY A 83 0.73 -17.49 3.46
C GLY A 83 1.19 -17.18 4.89
N GLY A 84 2.47 -16.89 5.08
CA GLY A 84 3.06 -16.52 6.37
C GLY A 84 2.51 -15.20 6.92
N LEU A 85 2.44 -14.15 6.08
CA LEU A 85 1.83 -12.86 6.42
C LEU A 85 0.36 -13.04 6.82
N THR A 86 -0.40 -13.80 6.03
CA THR A 86 -1.81 -14.11 6.34
C THR A 86 -1.93 -14.77 7.72
N MET A 87 -1.06 -15.73 8.02
CA MET A 87 -1.08 -16.43 9.31
C MET A 87 -0.69 -15.50 10.47
N GLY A 88 0.30 -14.63 10.29
CA GLY A 88 0.75 -13.67 11.31
C GLY A 88 -0.28 -12.58 11.62
N LEU A 89 -1.07 -12.18 10.62
CA LEU A 89 -2.11 -11.16 10.76
C LEU A 89 -3.48 -11.73 11.19
N MET A 90 -3.62 -13.04 11.33
CA MET A 90 -4.90 -13.71 11.64
C MET A 90 -5.61 -13.14 12.87
N ASP A 91 -4.90 -12.92 13.98
CA ASP A 91 -5.52 -12.39 15.20
C ASP A 91 -6.08 -10.99 15.00
N LEU A 92 -5.34 -10.13 14.29
CA LEU A 92 -5.78 -8.78 13.96
C LEU A 92 -6.99 -8.80 13.01
N THR A 93 -6.91 -9.60 11.94
CA THR A 93 -7.99 -9.71 10.95
C THR A 93 -9.28 -10.26 11.57
N GLU A 94 -9.20 -11.28 12.43
CA GLU A 94 -10.36 -11.83 13.12
C GLU A 94 -10.97 -10.84 14.14
N HIS A 95 -10.14 -10.00 14.78
CA HIS A 95 -10.61 -8.94 15.67
C HIS A 95 -11.35 -7.84 14.92
N VAL A 96 -10.81 -7.38 13.80
CA VAL A 96 -11.45 -6.39 12.92
C VAL A 96 -12.76 -6.95 12.33
N ASP A 97 -12.73 -8.18 11.84
CA ASP A 97 -13.91 -8.89 11.32
C ASP A 97 -15.02 -8.99 12.38
N GLY A 98 -14.66 -9.34 13.63
CA GLY A 98 -15.59 -9.33 14.75
C GLY A 98 -16.21 -7.95 15.01
N LYS A 99 -15.41 -6.89 15.02
CA LYS A 99 -15.90 -5.50 15.17
C LYS A 99 -16.88 -5.12 14.06
N ILE A 100 -16.59 -5.50 12.81
CA ILE A 100 -17.47 -5.20 11.67
C ILE A 100 -18.83 -5.89 11.85
N VAL A 101 -18.84 -7.16 12.26
CA VAL A 101 -20.09 -7.87 12.57
C VAL A 101 -20.86 -7.18 13.68
N ASP A 102 -20.19 -6.80 14.77
CA ASP A 102 -20.83 -6.13 15.91
C ASP A 102 -21.43 -4.76 15.50
N ILE A 103 -20.75 -4.01 14.63
CA ILE A 103 -21.27 -2.76 14.04
C ILE A 103 -22.51 -3.02 13.19
N LEU A 104 -22.46 -4.05 12.32
CA LEU A 104 -23.58 -4.43 11.45
C LEU A 104 -24.81 -4.88 12.25
N GLU A 105 -24.62 -5.60 13.34
CA GLU A 105 -25.68 -5.93 14.30
C GLU A 105 -26.23 -4.66 14.98
N GLY A 106 -25.34 -3.75 15.39
CA GLY A 106 -25.69 -2.48 16.00
C GLY A 106 -26.55 -1.56 15.11
N VAL A 107 -26.36 -1.61 13.79
CA VAL A 107 -27.20 -0.89 12.82
C VAL A 107 -28.41 -1.70 12.33
N GLY A 108 -28.64 -2.90 12.87
CA GLY A 108 -29.84 -3.70 12.64
C GLY A 108 -29.80 -4.60 11.41
N VAL A 109 -28.62 -4.96 10.89
CA VAL A 109 -28.51 -5.95 9.80
C VAL A 109 -28.88 -7.34 10.34
N PRO A 110 -29.93 -8.00 9.79
CA PRO A 110 -30.45 -9.25 10.37
C PRO A 110 -29.56 -10.47 10.12
N ARG A 111 -28.63 -10.39 9.15
CA ARG A 111 -27.66 -11.45 8.82
C ARG A 111 -26.32 -10.83 8.38
N PRO A 112 -25.52 -10.29 9.32
CA PRO A 112 -24.26 -9.60 9.02
C PRO A 112 -23.32 -10.42 8.14
N ARG A 113 -23.09 -11.69 8.52
CA ARG A 113 -22.23 -12.64 7.79
C ARG A 113 -22.71 -12.88 6.35
N LEU A 114 -24.02 -12.98 6.13
CA LEU A 114 -24.57 -13.14 4.77
C LEU A 114 -24.39 -11.87 3.94
N ALA A 115 -24.61 -10.69 4.55
CA ALA A 115 -24.40 -9.42 3.88
C ALA A 115 -22.93 -9.26 3.45
N MET A 116 -22.00 -9.52 4.38
CA MET A 116 -20.56 -9.51 4.09
C MET A 116 -20.18 -10.53 3.02
N ALA A 117 -20.71 -11.76 3.09
CA ALA A 117 -20.43 -12.80 2.09
C ALA A 117 -20.92 -12.40 0.69
N VAL A 118 -22.09 -11.76 0.58
CA VAL A 118 -22.62 -11.25 -0.68
C VAL A 118 -21.74 -10.13 -1.22
N VAL A 119 -21.37 -9.17 -0.37
CA VAL A 119 -20.48 -8.06 -0.76
C VAL A 119 -19.12 -8.60 -1.22
N ASN A 120 -18.51 -9.49 -0.45
CA ASN A 120 -17.21 -10.06 -0.77
C ASN A 120 -17.24 -10.91 -2.04
N ALA A 121 -18.27 -11.75 -2.22
CA ALA A 121 -18.44 -12.52 -3.45
C ALA A 121 -18.68 -11.62 -4.68
N ALA A 122 -19.44 -10.53 -4.52
CA ALA A 122 -19.64 -9.54 -5.58
C ALA A 122 -18.35 -8.79 -5.93
N SER A 123 -17.57 -8.38 -4.93
CA SER A 123 -16.26 -7.73 -5.12
C SER A 123 -15.26 -8.66 -5.81
N ALA A 124 -15.14 -9.91 -5.35
CA ALA A 124 -14.29 -10.91 -6.00
C ALA A 124 -14.73 -11.17 -7.44
N ALA A 125 -16.03 -11.27 -7.69
CA ALA A 125 -16.55 -11.42 -9.05
C ALA A 125 -16.22 -10.20 -9.93
N LEU A 126 -16.35 -8.98 -9.40
CA LEU A 126 -16.03 -7.76 -10.14
C LEU A 126 -14.55 -7.68 -10.50
N LEU A 127 -13.67 -7.97 -9.53
CA LEU A 127 -12.22 -8.00 -9.73
C LEU A 127 -11.85 -8.97 -10.86
N TYR A 128 -12.30 -10.22 -10.77
CA TYR A 128 -12.02 -11.24 -11.79
C TYR A 128 -12.69 -10.97 -13.15
N ALA A 129 -13.76 -10.18 -13.21
CA ALA A 129 -14.40 -9.79 -14.46
C ALA A 129 -13.62 -8.69 -15.20
N LYS A 130 -12.91 -7.83 -14.46
CA LYS A 130 -12.23 -6.66 -15.01
C LYS A 130 -10.75 -6.87 -15.35
N THR A 131 -10.05 -7.84 -14.77
CA THR A 131 -8.61 -8.06 -15.03
C THR A 131 -8.35 -8.61 -16.45
N PRO A 132 -7.71 -7.89 -17.39
CA PRO A 132 -7.11 -8.52 -18.57
C PRO A 132 -5.95 -9.44 -18.14
N VAL A 133 -5.68 -10.51 -18.90
CA VAL A 133 -4.57 -11.44 -18.62
C VAL A 133 -3.26 -10.73 -18.95
N GLY A 134 -2.50 -10.33 -17.94
CA GLY A 134 -1.21 -9.67 -18.08
C GLY A 134 -0.85 -8.70 -16.95
N ASP A 135 -1.85 -8.16 -16.23
CA ASP A 135 -1.65 -7.07 -15.27
C ASP A 135 -2.44 -7.33 -13.97
N GLY A 136 -2.28 -8.51 -13.36
CA GLY A 136 -3.23 -9.08 -12.40
C GLY A 136 -3.43 -8.28 -11.11
N TRP A 137 -2.35 -7.67 -10.61
CA TRP A 137 -2.40 -6.81 -9.42
C TRP A 137 -2.53 -5.31 -9.79
N LEU A 138 -1.91 -4.86 -10.87
CA LEU A 138 -1.97 -3.47 -11.35
C LEU A 138 -3.33 -3.11 -11.99
N ALA A 139 -4.02 -4.04 -12.67
CA ALA A 139 -5.34 -3.74 -13.24
C ALA A 139 -6.48 -3.74 -12.19
N ALA A 140 -6.22 -4.27 -10.98
CA ALA A 140 -7.14 -4.11 -9.86
C ALA A 140 -6.99 -2.71 -9.20
N SER A 141 -5.81 -2.08 -9.29
CA SER A 141 -5.67 -0.65 -8.98
C SER A 141 -6.31 0.22 -10.07
N ASP A 142 -6.24 -0.13 -11.35
CA ASP A 142 -6.94 0.57 -12.46
C ASP A 142 -8.48 0.59 -12.36
N ALA A 143 -9.09 -0.27 -11.53
CA ALA A 143 -10.52 -0.22 -11.27
C ALA A 143 -10.91 0.98 -10.38
N PHE A 144 -9.94 1.56 -9.68
CA PHE A 144 -9.94 2.93 -9.21
C PHE A 144 -9.33 3.74 -10.35
N GLU A 145 -10.06 4.72 -10.88
CA GLU A 145 -9.50 5.63 -11.87
C GLU A 145 -8.25 6.24 -11.24
N GLU A 146 -7.04 5.85 -11.70
CA GLU A 146 -5.80 6.35 -11.11
C GLU A 146 -5.87 7.88 -11.23
N PRO A 147 -5.91 8.61 -10.10
CA PRO A 147 -6.07 10.05 -10.16
C PRO A 147 -4.95 10.61 -11.01
N GLU A 148 -5.33 11.36 -12.05
CA GLU A 148 -4.41 11.89 -13.03
C GLU A 148 -3.29 12.66 -12.30
N PRO A 149 -2.01 12.38 -12.58
CA PRO A 149 -0.92 13.07 -11.91
C PRO A 149 -1.09 14.58 -12.01
N GLN A 150 -0.92 15.28 -10.91
CA GLN A 150 -1.07 16.73 -10.84
C GLN A 150 0.30 17.40 -10.73
N ASP A 151 0.35 18.69 -11.04
CA ASP A 151 1.56 19.47 -10.81
C ASP A 151 1.89 19.49 -9.32
N LEU A 152 3.15 19.24 -8.97
CA LEU A 152 3.60 19.31 -7.58
C LEU A 152 3.39 20.74 -7.05
N PRO A 153 2.71 20.93 -5.90
CA PRO A 153 2.51 22.25 -5.31
C PRO A 153 3.83 22.96 -5.04
N GLU A 154 3.90 24.25 -5.39
CA GLU A 154 5.13 25.05 -5.25
C GLU A 154 5.75 25.00 -3.83
N PRO A 155 4.97 25.09 -2.73
CA PRO A 155 5.55 24.98 -1.39
C PRO A 155 6.25 23.64 -1.15
N VAL A 156 5.72 22.54 -1.70
CA VAL A 156 6.30 21.20 -1.58
C VAL A 156 7.58 21.10 -2.41
N ARG A 157 7.54 21.64 -3.63
CA ARG A 157 8.71 21.72 -4.53
C ARG A 157 9.87 22.48 -3.88
N GLU A 158 9.59 23.61 -3.25
CA GLU A 158 10.59 24.41 -2.52
C GLU A 158 11.18 23.63 -1.33
N LEU A 159 10.36 22.89 -0.58
CA LEU A 159 10.82 22.07 0.55
C LEU A 159 11.74 20.93 0.09
N ILE A 160 11.37 20.20 -0.96
CA ILE A 160 12.23 19.16 -1.53
C ILE A 160 13.55 19.76 -2.04
N GLY A 161 13.48 20.93 -2.70
CA GLY A 161 14.67 21.65 -3.13
C GLY A 161 15.60 22.04 -1.99
N LEU A 162 15.04 22.42 -0.83
CA LEU A 162 15.79 22.72 0.38
C LEU A 162 16.48 21.46 0.95
N LEU A 163 15.77 20.33 1.03
CA LEU A 163 16.34 19.06 1.54
C LEU A 163 17.46 18.54 0.63
N LEU A 164 17.35 18.73 -0.69
CA LEU A 164 18.37 18.35 -1.67
C LEU A 164 19.50 19.39 -1.84
N ALA A 165 19.45 20.51 -1.12
CA ALA A 165 20.48 21.53 -1.19
C ALA A 165 21.78 21.06 -0.52
N ALA A 166 22.92 21.52 -1.04
CA ALA A 166 24.18 21.32 -0.35
C ALA A 166 24.15 22.09 1.00
N PRO A 167 24.66 21.50 2.09
CA PRO A 167 24.78 22.19 3.37
C PRO A 167 25.68 23.42 3.20
N GLU A 168 25.43 24.47 3.99
CA GLU A 168 26.16 25.73 3.86
C GLU A 168 27.68 25.52 3.97
N GLY A 169 28.40 25.82 2.89
CA GLY A 169 29.86 25.68 2.83
C GLY A 169 30.38 24.24 2.67
N GLY A 170 29.50 23.26 2.46
CA GLY A 170 29.84 21.85 2.24
C GLY A 170 29.99 21.46 0.77
N GLU A 171 30.40 20.22 0.56
CA GLU A 171 30.44 19.61 -0.77
C GLU A 171 29.04 19.20 -1.24
N GLU A 172 28.87 19.10 -2.56
CA GLU A 172 27.64 18.64 -3.17
C GLU A 172 27.39 17.17 -2.83
N LEU A 173 26.14 16.87 -2.49
CA LEU A 173 25.71 15.56 -2.04
C LEU A 173 25.62 14.55 -3.20
N PRO A 174 26.38 13.43 -3.23
CA PRO A 174 26.20 12.35 -4.19
C PRO A 174 24.74 11.97 -4.48
N GLY A 175 24.33 12.17 -5.73
CA GLY A 175 22.97 11.90 -6.18
C GLY A 175 22.01 13.09 -6.10
N ALA A 176 22.26 14.09 -5.25
CA ALA A 176 21.40 15.27 -5.17
C ALA A 176 21.30 16.08 -6.48
N PRO A 177 22.35 16.20 -7.33
CA PRO A 177 22.19 16.82 -8.65
C PRO A 177 21.15 16.12 -9.51
N THR A 178 21.21 14.78 -9.55
CA THR A 178 20.27 13.94 -10.29
C THR A 178 18.85 14.05 -9.74
N LEU A 179 18.67 14.05 -8.42
CA LEU A 179 17.36 14.23 -7.81
C LEU A 179 16.79 15.64 -8.05
N ARG A 180 17.64 16.67 -8.09
CA ARG A 180 17.21 18.03 -8.46
C ARG A 180 16.80 18.14 -9.93
N GLU A 181 17.43 17.39 -10.82
CA GLU A 181 16.98 17.26 -12.21
C GLU A 181 15.59 16.60 -12.27
N GLN A 182 15.38 15.49 -11.54
CA GLN A 182 14.08 14.82 -11.44
C GLN A 182 13.00 15.76 -10.86
N LEU A 183 13.34 16.55 -9.85
CA LEU A 183 12.43 17.51 -9.23
C LEU A 183 11.83 18.46 -10.27
N ALA A 184 12.54 18.84 -11.34
CA ALA A 184 11.99 19.72 -12.37
C ALA A 184 10.77 19.14 -13.10
N GLY A 185 10.72 17.81 -13.26
CA GLY A 185 9.64 17.09 -13.95
C GLY A 185 8.67 16.34 -13.02
N VAL A 186 8.90 16.36 -11.70
CA VAL A 186 8.10 15.58 -10.76
C VAL A 186 6.65 16.08 -10.69
N ARG A 187 5.73 15.11 -10.64
CA ARG A 187 4.30 15.30 -10.44
C ARG A 187 3.90 14.67 -9.11
N THR A 188 2.67 14.91 -8.66
CA THR A 188 2.11 14.30 -7.46
C THR A 188 0.83 13.56 -7.77
N GLN A 189 0.52 12.55 -6.97
CA GLN A 189 -0.80 11.94 -6.97
C GLN A 189 -1.68 12.58 -5.90
N ASP A 190 -2.91 12.96 -6.27
CA ASP A 190 -3.92 13.36 -5.29
C ASP A 190 -4.52 12.11 -4.68
N LEU A 191 -4.31 11.93 -3.38
CA LEU A 191 -4.81 10.78 -2.63
C LEU A 191 -6.33 10.87 -2.37
N GLY A 192 -6.98 12.00 -2.70
CA GLY A 192 -8.41 12.22 -2.53
C GLY A 192 -8.81 12.56 -1.09
N TYR A 193 -7.84 12.79 -0.22
CA TYR A 193 -8.01 13.25 1.16
C TYR A 193 -6.85 14.17 1.56
N PRO A 194 -7.06 15.15 2.47
CA PRO A 194 -5.99 15.97 2.99
C PRO A 194 -4.96 15.10 3.71
N SER A 195 -3.69 15.23 3.33
CA SER A 195 -2.60 14.49 3.97
C SER A 195 -1.35 15.35 4.02
N SER A 196 -0.54 15.11 5.04
CA SER A 196 0.83 15.60 5.15
C SER A 196 1.84 14.73 4.40
N ASP A 197 1.36 13.70 3.69
CA ASP A 197 2.14 12.87 2.78
C ASP A 197 1.88 13.27 1.33
N VAL A 198 2.94 13.35 0.55
CA VAL A 198 2.90 13.65 -0.88
C VAL A 198 3.62 12.55 -1.64
N LEU A 199 2.86 11.78 -2.42
CA LEU A 199 3.43 10.79 -3.32
C LEU A 199 4.00 11.48 -4.56
N LEU A 200 5.26 11.21 -4.86
CA LEU A 200 5.99 11.82 -5.96
C LEU A 200 6.04 10.85 -7.14
N ILE A 201 5.68 11.34 -8.32
CA ILE A 201 5.72 10.59 -9.57
C ILE A 201 6.79 11.21 -10.47
N VAL A 202 7.83 10.45 -10.74
CA VAL A 202 8.87 10.78 -11.71
C VAL A 202 8.67 9.90 -12.94
N GLU A 203 8.10 10.47 -14.00
CA GLU A 203 7.96 9.79 -15.30
C GLU A 203 9.31 9.81 -16.03
N ASP A 204 9.73 8.65 -16.57
CA ASP A 204 10.90 8.52 -17.44
C ASP A 204 12.19 9.18 -16.92
N ALA A 205 12.59 8.85 -15.68
CA ALA A 205 13.83 9.36 -15.10
C ALA A 205 15.05 9.05 -16.00
N GLU A 206 15.67 10.09 -16.56
CA GLU A 206 16.87 9.95 -17.40
C GLU A 206 18.04 9.33 -16.64
N HIS A 207 18.13 9.62 -15.34
CA HIS A 207 19.19 9.17 -14.46
C HIS A 207 18.61 8.72 -13.11
N LEU A 208 19.05 7.54 -12.67
CA LEU A 208 18.69 6.95 -11.38
C LEU A 208 19.84 7.12 -10.40
N VAL A 209 19.52 7.40 -9.13
CA VAL A 209 20.51 7.41 -8.07
C VAL A 209 20.69 6.01 -7.49
N VAL A 210 21.93 5.63 -7.22
CA VAL A 210 22.26 4.30 -6.69
C VAL A 210 22.02 4.28 -5.16
N PRO A 211 21.09 3.43 -4.64
CA PRO A 211 20.62 3.51 -3.23
C PRO A 211 21.66 3.27 -2.14
N HIS A 212 22.76 2.58 -2.45
CA HIS A 212 23.67 2.00 -1.44
C HIS A 212 24.80 2.92 -0.95
N GLN A 213 24.77 4.21 -1.32
CA GLN A 213 25.80 5.19 -0.94
C GLN A 213 25.23 6.50 -0.39
N GLN A 214 23.94 6.56 -0.10
CA GLN A 214 23.30 7.84 0.25
C GLN A 214 23.23 8.02 1.75
N THR A 215 23.91 9.04 2.24
CA THR A 215 23.94 9.51 3.63
C THR A 215 23.73 11.01 3.51
N TRP A 216 22.48 11.47 3.45
CA TRP A 216 22.14 12.87 3.14
C TRP A 216 21.13 13.42 4.12
N PRO A 217 20.99 14.75 4.25
CA PRO A 217 19.77 15.30 4.82
C PRO A 217 18.58 14.97 3.89
N ALA A 218 18.05 13.77 4.03
CA ALA A 218 16.70 13.42 3.60
C ALA A 218 15.66 13.97 4.58
N THR A 219 16.12 14.59 5.68
CA THR A 219 15.27 15.01 6.78
C THR A 219 15.46 16.48 7.13
N GLY A 220 14.38 17.09 7.59
CA GLY A 220 14.39 18.40 8.23
C GLY A 220 13.43 18.39 9.41
N SER A 221 13.56 19.35 10.32
CA SER A 221 12.61 19.52 11.41
C SER A 221 12.07 20.94 11.47
N PHE A 222 10.86 21.08 12.00
CA PHE A 222 10.26 22.37 12.32
C PHE A 222 9.38 22.26 13.55
N GLU A 223 9.16 23.38 14.24
CA GLU A 223 8.32 23.43 15.42
C GLU A 223 7.02 24.18 15.12
N ARG A 224 5.90 23.67 15.62
CA ARG A 224 4.61 24.36 15.57
C ARG A 224 3.84 24.07 16.85
N GLU A 225 3.42 25.13 17.53
CA GLU A 225 2.65 25.04 18.79
C GLU A 225 3.34 24.20 19.88
N GLY A 226 4.68 24.24 19.92
CA GLY A 226 5.49 23.46 20.87
C GLY A 226 5.68 22.00 20.49
N ILE A 227 5.22 21.58 19.30
CA ILE A 227 5.38 20.22 18.77
C ILE A 227 6.46 20.24 17.70
N THR A 228 7.43 19.34 17.81
CA THR A 228 8.47 19.15 16.78
C THR A 228 7.98 18.15 15.75
N TYR A 229 8.01 18.56 14.49
CA TYR A 229 7.70 17.73 13.34
C TYR A 229 8.96 17.45 12.55
N ARG A 230 9.00 16.29 11.89
CA ARG A 230 10.06 15.86 11.00
C ARG A 230 9.53 15.77 9.57
N LEU A 231 10.21 16.41 8.63
CA LEU A 231 10.05 16.14 7.20
C LEU A 231 10.98 15.01 6.83
N GLU A 232 10.50 14.08 6.02
CA GLU A 232 11.29 12.99 5.47
C GLU A 232 11.03 12.86 3.97
N LEU A 233 12.10 12.96 3.18
CA LEU A 233 12.11 12.73 1.75
C LEU A 233 12.61 11.30 1.47
N GLN A 234 11.71 10.45 0.99
CA GLN A 234 12.02 9.07 0.63
C GLN A 234 12.42 8.97 -0.85
N ILE A 235 13.44 8.12 -1.08
CA ILE A 235 13.98 7.81 -2.40
C ILE A 235 13.76 6.32 -2.64
N GLY A 236 12.95 5.99 -3.64
CA GLY A 236 12.63 4.62 -4.03
C GLY A 236 13.24 4.32 -5.40
N ASP A 237 13.89 3.17 -5.57
CA ASP A 237 14.48 2.73 -6.86
C ASP A 237 15.36 3.78 -7.59
N GLY A 238 15.96 4.70 -6.82
CA GLY A 238 16.81 5.77 -7.35
C GLY A 238 16.08 7.01 -7.85
N VAL A 239 14.79 7.15 -7.56
CA VAL A 239 13.97 8.33 -7.87
C VAL A 239 13.30 8.93 -6.62
N LEU A 240 12.88 10.19 -6.72
CA LEU A 240 12.00 10.83 -5.72
C LEU A 240 10.71 10.02 -5.58
N SER A 241 10.37 9.60 -4.34
CA SER A 241 9.22 8.72 -4.09
C SER A 241 8.14 9.35 -3.22
N MET A 242 8.50 9.93 -2.08
CA MET A 242 7.50 10.46 -1.14
C MET A 242 8.11 11.55 -0.26
N LEU A 243 7.33 12.59 0.06
CA LEU A 243 7.63 13.53 1.13
C LEU A 243 6.58 13.37 2.23
N SER A 244 7.03 13.13 3.46
CA SER A 244 6.14 12.96 4.61
C SER A 244 6.45 13.98 5.69
N VAL A 245 5.42 14.40 6.43
CA VAL A 245 5.57 15.08 7.72
C VAL A 245 5.11 14.15 8.83
N MET A 246 6.00 13.89 9.77
CA MET A 246 5.77 13.06 10.94
C MET A 246 5.90 13.90 12.21
N VAL A 247 5.30 13.46 13.30
CA VAL A 247 5.63 14.02 14.61
C VAL A 247 6.91 13.36 15.12
N ASP A 248 7.78 14.13 15.75
CA ASP A 248 8.97 13.57 16.38
C ASP A 248 8.58 12.87 17.69
N ASP A 249 8.93 11.60 17.84
CA ASP A 249 8.60 10.75 19.00
C ASP A 249 9.08 11.36 20.33
N GLU A 250 10.17 12.14 20.29
CA GLU A 250 10.72 12.83 21.47
C GLU A 250 9.78 13.94 21.99
N THR A 251 8.86 14.43 21.17
CA THR A 251 7.96 15.53 21.53
C THR A 251 6.95 15.14 22.62
N PHE A 252 6.51 13.89 22.62
CA PHE A 252 5.49 13.40 23.56
C PHE A 252 6.03 12.52 24.67
N ALA A 253 7.34 12.27 24.69
CA ALA A 253 7.97 11.56 25.80
C ALA A 253 8.08 12.50 27.01
N ASP A 254 7.35 12.22 28.10
CA ASP A 254 7.60 12.88 29.38
C ASP A 254 8.96 12.46 29.99
N GLU A 255 9.35 13.04 31.15
CA GLU A 255 10.60 12.66 31.85
C GLU A 255 10.66 11.15 32.21
N ALA A 256 9.54 10.43 32.13
CA ALA A 256 9.42 9.00 32.35
C ALA A 256 9.27 8.17 31.05
N GLY A 257 9.28 8.80 29.88
CA GLY A 257 9.11 8.18 28.56
C GLY A 257 7.69 7.71 28.25
N VAL A 258 6.67 8.26 28.94
CA VAL A 258 5.26 7.95 28.70
C VAL A 258 4.70 8.94 27.68
N VAL A 259 4.14 8.40 26.60
CA VAL A 259 3.45 9.14 25.54
C VAL A 259 2.02 9.44 25.97
N ASP A 260 1.57 10.70 25.83
CA ASP A 260 0.16 11.07 25.95
C ASP A 260 -0.58 10.68 24.66
N ASP A 261 -1.17 9.49 24.65
CA ASP A 261 -1.85 8.90 23.49
C ASP A 261 -2.98 9.79 22.94
N GLU A 262 -3.73 10.51 23.81
CA GLU A 262 -4.85 11.37 23.38
C GLU A 262 -4.34 12.63 22.67
N GLN A 263 -3.26 13.21 23.20
CA GLN A 263 -2.61 14.35 22.57
C GLN A 263 -1.93 13.96 21.24
N LEU A 264 -1.26 12.80 21.19
CA LEU A 264 -0.64 12.28 19.98
C LEU A 264 -1.68 12.00 18.89
N GLU A 265 -2.81 11.37 19.23
CA GLU A 265 -3.91 11.10 18.30
C GLU A 265 -4.47 12.40 17.70
N ALA A 266 -4.72 13.42 18.53
CA ALA A 266 -5.20 14.73 18.05
C ALA A 266 -4.21 15.42 17.10
N VAL A 267 -2.90 15.26 17.35
CA VAL A 267 -1.86 15.85 16.50
C VAL A 267 -1.73 15.09 15.18
N ILE A 268 -1.79 13.76 15.20
CA ILE A 268 -1.83 12.93 13.98
C ILE A 268 -3.07 13.27 13.15
N GLU A 269 -4.24 13.43 13.78
CA GLU A 269 -5.47 13.84 13.09
C GLU A 269 -5.30 15.21 12.42
N SER A 270 -4.58 16.14 13.07
CA SER A 270 -4.31 17.48 12.51
C SER A 270 -3.45 17.44 11.24
N LEU A 271 -2.58 16.43 11.08
CA LEU A 271 -1.77 16.25 9.87
C LEU A 271 -2.60 15.77 8.67
N SER A 272 -3.73 15.11 8.92
CA SER A 272 -4.70 14.68 7.90
C SER A 272 -5.89 15.64 7.76
N SER A 273 -5.81 16.82 8.37
CA SER A 273 -6.87 17.83 8.34
C SER A 273 -6.80 18.68 7.07
N PRO A 274 -7.94 19.12 6.50
CA PRO A 274 -7.96 20.10 5.39
C PRO A 274 -7.31 21.45 5.75
N ASP A 275 -7.14 21.74 7.04
CA ASP A 275 -6.48 22.95 7.52
C ASP A 275 -4.94 22.80 7.63
N PHE A 276 -4.38 21.62 7.32
CA PHE A 276 -2.94 21.39 7.33
C PHE A 276 -2.23 22.36 6.38
N ARG A 277 -1.11 22.91 6.85
CA ARG A 277 -0.27 23.84 6.09
C ARG A 277 1.17 23.36 6.09
N TRP A 278 1.71 23.20 4.89
CA TRP A 278 3.13 22.98 4.67
C TRP A 278 3.97 24.07 5.35
N PRO A 279 5.06 23.70 6.02
CA PRO A 279 6.00 24.67 6.56
C PRO A 279 6.67 25.45 5.43
N ARG A 280 7.13 26.66 5.74
CA ARG A 280 7.95 27.45 4.82
C ARG A 280 9.39 26.97 4.90
N PRO A 281 10.19 27.09 3.82
CA PRO A 281 11.62 26.76 3.86
C PRO A 281 12.39 27.42 5.02
N ALA A 282 12.02 28.66 5.40
CA ALA A 282 12.65 29.38 6.51
C ALA A 282 12.29 28.85 7.92
N GLU A 283 11.30 27.97 8.02
CA GLU A 283 10.89 27.30 9.28
C GLU A 283 11.61 25.96 9.47
N ILE A 284 12.28 25.45 8.42
CA ILE A 284 12.93 24.14 8.42
C ILE A 284 14.38 24.26 8.86
N THR A 285 14.76 23.41 9.81
CA THR A 285 16.15 23.10 10.12
C THR A 285 16.51 21.78 9.45
N VAL A 286 17.41 21.82 8.46
CA VAL A 286 17.85 20.63 7.72
C VAL A 286 18.80 19.81 8.59
N GLN A 287 18.56 18.51 8.71
CA GLN A 287 19.34 17.63 9.59
C GLN A 287 20.28 16.75 8.77
N THR A 288 21.59 16.84 9.02
CA THR A 288 22.54 15.87 8.47
C THR A 288 22.77 14.75 9.48
N GLU A 289 22.79 13.49 9.03
CA GLU A 289 22.91 12.28 9.87
C GLU A 289 24.11 12.29 10.84
N SER A 290 25.08 13.18 10.62
CA SER A 290 26.19 13.48 11.55
C SER A 290 25.78 13.96 12.96
N GLU A 291 24.54 14.43 13.14
CA GLU A 291 24.08 15.03 14.41
C GLU A 291 23.20 14.11 15.28
N GLN A 292 22.85 12.90 14.84
CA GLN A 292 22.26 11.90 15.73
C GLN A 292 23.36 11.20 16.53
N ALA A 293 23.71 11.79 17.67
CA ALA A 293 24.62 11.19 18.64
C ALA A 293 24.05 9.85 19.14
N VAL A 294 24.79 8.76 18.89
CA VAL A 294 24.62 7.44 19.53
C VAL A 294 24.84 7.54 21.04
#